data_AF-A0A928YEB0-F1
#
_entry.id   AF-A0A928YEB0-F1
#
_cell.length_a   1.000
_cell.length_b   1.000
_cell.length_c   1.000
_cell.angle_alpha   90.00
_cell.angle_beta   90.00
_cell.angle_gamma   90.00
#
_symmetry.space_group_name_H-M   'P 1'
#
loop_
_entity.id
_entity.type
_entity.pdbx_description
1 polymer ?
#
loop_
_entity_poly.entity_id
_entity_poly.type
_entity_poly.pdbx_seq_one_letter_code
_entity_poly.pdbx_strand_id
1 'polypeptide(L)'
;MGRRITPQSWVLWDSAYLYIGMEVLDDNLYNDSTYVHEDDSVEIYIDGDHNHGTTYDSYDRQFIKGWNDETLFEKRQENGRIACLGDNYWRIQYRTGHTVE
;
A
#
# COMPACT_ATOMS: atom_id res chain seq x y z
N MET A 1 -24.46 -22.53 1.50
CA MET A 1 -24.25 -21.44 0.53
C MET A 1 -23.12 -20.58 1.05
N GLY A 2 -21.95 -20.62 0.41
CA GLY A 2 -20.81 -19.79 0.79
C GLY A 2 -21.03 -18.35 0.34
N ARG A 3 -20.93 -17.39 1.26
CA ARG A 3 -20.95 -15.96 0.96
C ARG A 3 -19.68 -15.65 0.19
N ARG A 4 -19.79 -15.40 -1.12
CA ARG A 4 -18.70 -14.88 -1.92
C ARG A 4 -18.51 -13.42 -1.50
N ILE A 5 -17.48 -13.14 -0.71
CA ILE A 5 -17.10 -11.78 -0.35
C ILE A 5 -16.01 -11.37 -1.31
N THR A 6 -16.25 -10.29 -2.04
CA THR A 6 -15.29 -9.67 -2.94
C THR A 6 -14.31 -8.84 -2.10
N PRO A 7 -13.00 -8.83 -2.41
CA PRO A 7 -12.07 -7.91 -1.77
C PRO A 7 -12.63 -6.49 -1.82
N GLN A 8 -12.62 -5.81 -0.68
CA GLN A 8 -13.12 -4.44 -0.57
C GLN A 8 -11.94 -3.52 -0.38
N SER A 9 -11.90 -2.44 -1.15
CA SER A 9 -10.92 -1.38 -0.97
C SER A 9 -11.61 -0.03 -0.87
N TRP A 10 -11.01 0.84 -0.07
CA TRP A 10 -11.43 2.21 0.13
C TRP A 10 -10.22 3.13 0.02
N VAL A 11 -10.41 4.26 -0.66
CA VAL A 11 -9.39 5.28 -0.80
C VAL A 11 -9.98 6.61 -0.36
N LEU A 12 -9.30 7.28 0.55
CA LEU A 12 -9.60 8.63 1.01
C LEU A 12 -8.32 9.45 0.97
N TRP A 13 -8.45 10.77 0.97
CA TRP A 13 -7.27 11.63 1.01
C TRP A 13 -7.58 12.96 1.68
N ASP A 14 -6.52 13.62 2.13
CA ASP A 14 -6.53 15.01 2.55
C ASP A 14 -5.30 15.74 1.95
N SER A 15 -5.11 17.02 2.28
CA SER A 15 -3.99 17.82 1.75
C SER A 15 -2.60 17.30 2.13
N ALA A 16 -2.51 16.37 3.07
CA ALA A 16 -1.26 15.84 3.58
C ALA A 16 -1.06 14.35 3.27
N TYR A 17 -2.13 13.57 3.10
CA TYR A 17 -2.07 12.10 3.12
C TYR A 17 -3.08 11.41 2.19
N LEU A 18 -2.70 10.23 1.71
CA LEU A 18 -3.54 9.27 1.00
C LEU A 18 -3.82 8.05 1.89
N TYR A 19 -5.07 7.86 2.29
CA TYR A 19 -5.51 6.75 3.11
C TYR A 19 -6.04 5.62 2.24
N ILE A 20 -5.56 4.41 2.48
CA ILE A 20 -5.96 3.22 1.74
C ILE A 20 -6.35 2.14 2.75
N GLY A 21 -7.61 1.73 2.71
CA GLY A 21 -8.12 0.58 3.45
C GLY A 21 -8.35 -0.58 2.50
N MET A 22 -7.96 -1.78 2.89
CA MET A 22 -8.21 -3.00 2.12
C MET A 22 -8.61 -4.15 3.05
N GLU A 23 -9.59 -4.92 2.61
CA GLU A 23 -9.95 -6.22 3.17
C GLU A 23 -9.64 -7.27 2.12
N VAL A 24 -8.63 -8.10 2.41
CA VAL A 24 -8.23 -9.23 1.56
C VAL A 24 -8.68 -10.50 2.26
N LEU A 25 -9.40 -11.35 1.52
CA LEU A 25 -9.84 -12.63 2.01
C LEU A 25 -9.02 -13.71 1.35
N ASP A 26 -8.18 -14.33 2.16
CA ASP A 26 -7.44 -15.52 1.82
C ASP A 26 -7.55 -16.53 2.96
N ASP A 27 -7.79 -17.79 2.62
CA ASP A 27 -7.93 -18.88 3.57
C ASP A 27 -6.57 -19.55 3.87
N ASN A 28 -5.55 -19.33 3.03
CA ASN A 28 -4.20 -19.87 3.23
C ASN A 28 -3.18 -18.74 3.19
N LEU A 29 -2.56 -18.47 4.34
CA LEU A 29 -1.67 -17.32 4.53
C LEU A 29 -0.21 -17.79 4.65
N TYR A 30 0.65 -17.25 3.80
CA TYR A 30 2.07 -17.55 3.65
C TYR A 30 2.91 -16.30 3.90
N ASN A 31 3.94 -16.49 4.72
CA ASN A 31 5.00 -15.52 5.00
C ASN A 31 6.27 -16.31 5.35
N ASP A 32 6.84 -16.95 4.34
CA ASP A 32 7.98 -17.87 4.45
C ASP A 32 9.01 -17.71 3.33
N SER A 33 8.88 -16.67 2.51
CA SER A 33 9.77 -16.37 1.39
C SER A 33 10.89 -15.40 1.78
N THR A 34 11.85 -15.22 0.86
CA THR A 34 12.95 -14.25 1.07
C THR A 34 12.50 -12.83 0.76
N TYR A 35 11.63 -12.65 -0.23
CA TYR A 35 11.14 -11.35 -0.63
C TYR A 35 9.66 -11.20 -0.35
N VAL A 36 9.27 -10.07 0.26
CA VAL A 36 7.88 -9.80 0.69
C VAL A 36 6.81 -9.89 -0.42
N HIS A 37 7.20 -9.67 -1.68
CA HIS A 37 6.27 -9.76 -2.83
C HIS A 37 6.04 -11.21 -3.29
N GLU A 38 6.78 -12.17 -2.76
CA GLU A 38 6.59 -13.61 -2.98
C GLU A 38 5.64 -14.22 -1.93
N ASP A 39 5.42 -13.51 -0.82
CA ASP A 39 4.50 -13.88 0.26
C ASP A 39 3.14 -13.18 0.09
N ASP A 40 2.15 -13.63 0.88
CA ASP A 40 0.84 -12.99 0.88
C ASP A 40 0.95 -11.56 1.34
N SER A 41 0.66 -10.65 0.43
CA SER A 41 0.93 -9.24 0.61
C SER A 41 -0.02 -8.37 -0.19
N VAL A 42 -0.11 -7.11 0.22
CA VAL A 42 -0.78 -6.06 -0.55
C VAL A 42 0.27 -5.10 -1.07
N GLU A 43 0.21 -4.83 -2.37
CA GLU A 43 1.07 -3.86 -3.03
C GLU A 43 0.30 -2.64 -3.53
N ILE A 44 0.88 -1.46 -3.33
CA ILE A 44 0.33 -0.18 -3.75
C ILE A 44 1.38 0.57 -4.54
N TYR A 45 0.96 0.98 -5.73
CA TYR A 45 1.76 1.72 -6.69
C TYR A 45 1.16 3.13 -6.82
N ILE A 46 1.99 4.17 -6.66
CA ILE A 46 1.57 5.57 -6.75
C ILE A 46 2.48 6.27 -7.74
N ASP A 47 1.89 6.85 -8.78
CA ASP A 47 2.50 7.83 -9.67
C ASP A 47 2.03 9.21 -9.20
N GLY A 48 2.90 9.94 -8.50
CA GLY A 48 2.54 11.15 -7.77
C GLY A 48 2.45 12.41 -8.63
N ASP A 49 3.10 12.45 -9.78
CA ASP A 49 3.06 13.57 -10.75
C ASP A 49 2.29 13.22 -12.03
N HIS A 50 1.75 12.00 -12.11
CA HIS A 50 0.90 11.48 -13.18
C HIS A 50 1.57 11.54 -14.56
N ASN A 51 2.89 11.35 -14.59
CA ASN A 51 3.66 11.50 -15.82
C ASN A 51 3.61 10.23 -16.70
N HIS A 52 3.11 9.11 -16.18
CA HIS A 52 2.98 7.81 -16.86
C HIS A 52 4.30 7.32 -17.44
N GLY A 53 5.40 7.65 -16.77
CA GLY A 53 6.73 7.19 -17.12
C GLY A 53 6.79 5.66 -17.17
N THR A 54 7.61 5.13 -18.06
CA THR A 54 7.86 3.67 -18.14
C THR A 54 8.90 3.20 -17.12
N THR A 55 9.46 4.12 -16.34
CA THR A 55 10.48 3.90 -15.32
C THR A 55 10.18 4.76 -14.12
N TYR A 56 10.41 4.22 -12.91
CA TYR A 56 10.20 4.96 -11.67
C TYR A 56 11.08 6.20 -11.60
N ASP A 57 10.53 7.31 -11.14
CA ASP A 57 11.23 8.55 -10.84
C ASP A 57 11.15 8.93 -9.33
N SER A 58 11.29 10.22 -9.01
CA SER A 58 11.22 10.75 -7.63
C SER A 58 9.81 10.95 -7.08
N TYR A 59 8.77 10.84 -7.91
CA TYR A 59 7.35 10.95 -7.55
C TYR A 59 6.65 9.58 -7.52
N ASP A 60 7.29 8.55 -8.05
CA ASP A 60 6.80 7.18 -8.00
C ASP A 60 7.10 6.47 -6.68
N ARG A 61 6.13 5.74 -6.14
CA ARG A 61 6.28 4.92 -4.92
C ARG A 61 5.68 3.54 -5.10
N GLN A 62 6.34 2.55 -4.49
CA GLN A 62 5.82 1.20 -4.27
C GLN A 62 5.86 0.92 -2.78
N PHE A 63 4.71 0.53 -2.24
CA PHE A 63 4.57 0.06 -0.87
C PHE A 63 4.09 -1.38 -0.88
N ILE A 64 4.70 -2.22 -0.05
CA ILE A 64 4.30 -3.61 0.11
C ILE A 64 4.13 -3.90 1.60
N LYS A 65 2.95 -4.41 1.96
CA LYS A 65 2.65 -4.91 3.30
C LYS A 65 2.45 -6.42 3.21
N GLY A 66 3.42 -7.20 3.66
CA GLY A 66 3.24 -8.63 3.86
C GLY A 66 2.28 -8.91 5.01
N TRP A 67 1.52 -9.99 4.89
CA TRP A 67 0.72 -10.54 5.96
C TRP A 67 1.64 -10.91 7.13
N ASN A 68 1.30 -10.49 8.35
CA ASN A 68 2.09 -10.74 9.56
C ASN A 68 3.51 -10.11 9.60
N ASP A 69 3.90 -9.27 8.64
CA ASP A 69 5.12 -8.47 8.76
C ASP A 69 4.96 -7.36 9.81
N GLU A 70 6.00 -7.07 10.58
CA GLU A 70 5.99 -5.89 11.47
C GLU A 70 6.20 -4.58 10.70
N THR A 71 6.92 -4.67 9.58
CA THR A 71 7.35 -3.51 8.79
C THR A 71 6.62 -3.43 7.46
N LEU A 72 6.61 -2.24 6.89
CA LEU A 72 6.24 -2.01 5.50
C LEU A 72 7.50 -1.92 4.65
N PHE A 73 7.50 -2.57 3.49
CA PHE A 73 8.52 -2.37 2.48
C PHE A 73 8.19 -1.14 1.62
N GLU A 74 9.17 -0.27 1.41
CA GLU A 74 9.12 0.80 0.41
C GLU A 74 10.34 0.68 -0.51
N LYS A 75 10.12 0.66 -1.82
CA LYS A 75 11.19 0.49 -2.81
C LYS A 75 12.17 1.67 -2.91
N ARG A 76 11.81 2.88 -2.48
CA ARG A 76 12.62 4.10 -2.68
C ARG A 76 13.16 4.73 -1.38
N GLN A 77 12.73 4.29 -0.20
CA GLN A 77 13.11 4.86 1.12
C GLN A 77 13.12 6.40 1.16
N GLU A 78 12.26 7.06 0.36
CA GLU A 78 12.30 8.51 0.14
C GLU A 78 11.16 9.18 0.89
N ASN A 79 11.43 9.61 2.13
CA ASN A 79 10.59 10.50 2.97
C ASN A 79 9.10 10.09 3.17
N GLY A 80 8.66 8.93 2.68
CA GLY A 80 7.37 8.35 2.98
C GLY A 80 7.34 7.93 4.45
N ARG A 81 6.58 8.63 5.28
CA ARG A 81 6.33 8.18 6.66
C ARG A 81 5.10 7.30 6.62
N ILE A 82 5.12 6.11 7.21
CA ILE A 82 3.93 5.25 7.24
C ILE A 82 3.70 4.79 8.67
N ALA A 83 2.45 4.88 9.12
CA ALA A 83 2.04 4.40 10.44
C ALA A 83 0.95 3.35 10.26
N CYS A 84 1.27 2.10 10.62
CA CYS A 84 0.25 1.10 10.91
C CYS A 84 -0.53 1.57 12.15
N LEU A 85 -1.86 1.72 12.04
CA LEU A 85 -2.72 1.88 13.21
C LEU A 85 -3.48 0.57 13.44
N GLY A 86 -2.74 -0.44 13.89
CA GLY A 86 -3.27 -1.76 14.24
C GLY A 86 -3.70 -2.61 13.04
N ASP A 87 -4.07 -3.85 13.35
CA ASP A 87 -4.25 -4.94 12.37
C ASP A 87 -5.41 -4.76 11.38
N ASN A 88 -6.28 -3.78 11.62
CA ASN A 88 -7.52 -3.58 10.85
C ASN A 88 -7.55 -2.30 9.99
N TYR A 89 -6.61 -1.38 10.18
CA TYR A 89 -6.57 -0.11 9.44
C TYR A 89 -5.15 0.38 9.20
N TRP A 90 -4.74 0.42 7.94
CA TRP A 90 -3.43 0.91 7.53
C TRP A 90 -3.55 2.36 7.04
N ARG A 91 -2.63 3.23 7.48
CA ARG A 91 -2.54 4.61 6.99
C ARG A 91 -1.24 4.75 6.21
N ILE A 92 -1.35 5.00 4.91
CA ILE A 92 -0.21 5.37 4.09
C ILE A 92 -0.06 6.89 4.21
N GLN A 93 1.13 7.38 4.55
CA GLN A 93 1.37 8.82 4.63
C GLN A 93 2.29 9.23 3.49
N TYR A 94 1.68 9.78 2.44
CA TYR A 94 2.41 10.34 1.31
C TYR A 94 2.25 11.86 1.33
N ARG A 95 3.35 12.59 1.52
CA ARG A 95 3.34 14.06 1.48
C ARG A 95 3.30 14.49 0.02
N THR A 96 2.11 14.66 -0.55
CA THR A 96 1.97 15.28 -1.86
C THR A 96 2.27 16.77 -1.75
N GLY A 97 3.23 17.25 -2.54
CA GLY A 97 3.49 18.69 -2.68
C GLY A 97 2.51 19.40 -3.61
N HIS A 98 1.53 18.69 -4.18
CA HIS A 98 0.68 19.23 -5.23
C HIS A 98 -0.77 18.74 -5.08
N THR A 99 -1.69 19.70 -5.22
CA THR A 99 -3.14 19.53 -5.22
C THR A 99 -3.53 18.88 -6.55
N VAL A 100 -4.23 17.75 -6.50
CA VAL A 100 -4.94 17.19 -7.66
C VAL A 100 -6.41 17.53 -7.45
N GLU A 101 -6.99 18.27 -8.40
CA GLU A 101 -8.44 18.56 -8.46
C GLU A 101 -9.25 17.32 -8.86
#